data_AF-A0A829ZUL2-F1
#
_entry.id   AF-A0A829ZUL2-F1
#
_cell.length_a   1.000
_cell.length_b   1.000
_cell.length_c   1.000
_cell.angle_alpha   90.00
_cell.angle_beta   90.00
_cell.angle_gamma   90.00
#
_symmetry.space_group_name_H-M   'P 1'
#
loop_
_entity.id
_entity.type
_entity.pdbx_description
1 polymer ?
#
loop_
_entity_poly.entity_id
_entity_poly.type
_entity_poly.pdbx_seq_one_letter_code
_entity_poly.pdbx_strand_id
1 'polypeptide(L)'
;MPQGKLRKVFPGGNTCYGFYSFYDYIIEPDATRIFVVKGGPGVGKSTFMRKIGETMLARGFDVEFHCCSSDNNSLDAVVIPGIKVALIDGTAPHRVVSIQETTDKPSK
;
A
#
# COMPACT_ATOMS: atom_id res chain seq x y z
N MET A 1 7.60 17.89 18.00
CA MET A 1 8.41 17.00 17.14
C MET A 1 8.04 17.29 15.69
N PRO A 2 9.00 17.26 14.73
CA PRO A 2 8.67 17.51 13.33
C PRO A 2 7.74 16.41 12.81
N GLN A 3 6.66 16.81 12.14
CA GLN A 3 5.72 15.90 11.49
C GLN A 3 6.28 15.45 10.14
N GLY A 4 6.10 14.18 9.78
CA GLY A 4 6.50 13.67 8.48
C GLY A 4 5.66 14.26 7.35
N LYS A 5 6.17 14.19 6.11
CA LYS A 5 5.46 14.68 4.92
C LYS A 5 4.59 13.58 4.32
N LEU A 6 3.35 13.94 4.02
CA LEU A 6 2.42 13.07 3.28
C LEU A 6 2.49 13.38 1.79
N ARG A 7 2.78 12.35 0.99
CA ARG A 7 2.61 12.37 -0.47
C ARG A 7 1.40 11.52 -0.85
N LYS A 8 0.56 12.02 -1.75
CA LYS A 8 -0.51 11.22 -2.37
C LYS A 8 -0.12 10.90 -3.81
N VAL A 9 -0.24 9.65 -4.19
CA VAL A 9 0.10 9.16 -5.53
C VAL A 9 -1.07 8.35 -6.09
N PHE A 10 -1.22 8.39 -7.41
CA PHE A 10 -2.32 7.77 -8.14
C PHE A 10 -1.74 6.76 -9.12
N PRO A 11 -1.47 5.51 -8.68
CA PRO A 11 -0.75 4.54 -9.49
C PRO A 11 -1.60 3.92 -10.60
N GLY A 12 -2.93 4.02 -10.56
CA GLY A 12 -3.81 3.44 -11.56
C GLY A 12 -4.81 4.45 -12.10
N GLY A 13 -5.23 4.28 -13.35
CA GLY A 13 -6.24 5.11 -13.97
C GLY A 13 -6.93 4.43 -15.16
N ASN A 14 -8.19 4.80 -15.38
CA ASN A 14 -8.96 4.38 -16.56
C ASN A 14 -8.72 5.38 -17.69
N THR A 15 -8.16 4.88 -18.80
CA THR A 15 -7.82 5.69 -19.99
C THR A 15 -8.66 5.27 -21.20
N CYS A 16 -8.60 6.04 -22.29
CA CYS A 16 -9.24 5.65 -23.56
C CYS A 16 -8.67 4.36 -24.18
N TYR A 17 -7.50 3.90 -23.73
CA TYR A 17 -6.88 2.63 -24.13
C TYR A 17 -7.13 1.50 -23.13
N GLY A 18 -7.95 1.72 -22.11
CA GLY A 18 -8.20 0.78 -21.01
C GLY A 18 -7.50 1.16 -19.71
N PHE A 19 -7.43 0.20 -18.78
CA PHE A 19 -6.82 0.38 -17.47
C PHE A 19 -5.30 0.43 -17.58
N TYR A 20 -4.69 1.49 -17.07
CA TYR A 20 -3.24 1.65 -16.98
C TYR A 20 -2.81 1.67 -15.52
N SER A 21 -1.72 0.99 -15.19
CA SER A 21 -1.31 0.71 -13.81
C SER A 21 0.20 0.79 -13.65
N PHE A 22 0.64 1.48 -12.61
CA PHE A 22 2.01 1.57 -12.12
C PHE A 22 2.17 0.88 -10.75
N TYR A 23 1.31 -0.10 -10.42
CA TYR A 23 1.39 -0.80 -9.13
C TYR A 23 2.72 -1.55 -8.95
N ASP A 24 3.39 -1.93 -10.03
CA ASP A 24 4.74 -2.55 -10.00
C ASP A 24 5.82 -1.60 -9.46
N TYR A 25 5.56 -0.29 -9.44
CA TYR A 25 6.46 0.76 -8.97
C TYR A 25 6.04 1.34 -7.60
N ILE A 26 5.18 0.65 -6.85
CA ILE A 26 4.78 1.11 -5.50
C ILE A 26 5.99 1.19 -4.58
N ILE A 27 6.85 0.17 -4.61
CA ILE A 27 8.06 0.12 -3.79
C ILE A 27 9.19 -0.51 -4.60
N GLU A 28 10.39 -0.01 -4.37
CA GLU A 28 11.61 -0.52 -4.99
C GLU A 28 11.86 -2.00 -4.60
N PRO A 29 12.54 -2.78 -5.45
CA PRO A 29 12.84 -4.20 -5.19
C PRO A 29 13.66 -4.45 -3.91
N ASP A 30 14.34 -3.44 -3.38
CA ASP A 30 15.14 -3.49 -2.15
C ASP A 30 14.32 -3.19 -0.88
N ALA A 31 12.99 -3.33 -0.97
CA ALA A 31 12.07 -3.22 0.15
C ALA A 31 12.54 -4.08 1.35
N THR A 32 12.58 -3.48 2.53
CA THR A 32 12.89 -4.21 3.78
C THR A 32 11.74 -5.14 4.15
N ARG A 33 10.49 -4.71 3.94
CA ARG A 33 9.32 -5.56 4.19
C ARG A 33 8.10 -5.11 3.40
N ILE A 34 7.36 -6.07 2.87
CA ILE A 34 6.08 -5.85 2.22
C ILE A 34 5.01 -6.63 2.99
N PHE A 35 3.97 -5.93 3.44
CA PHE A 35 2.79 -6.52 4.05
C PHE A 35 1.64 -6.53 3.04
N VAL A 36 1.12 -7.71 2.74
CA VAL A 36 -0.07 -7.85 1.89
C VAL A 36 -1.31 -7.98 2.76
N VAL A 37 -2.20 -7.01 2.67
CA VAL A 37 -3.47 -6.99 3.40
C VAL A 37 -4.53 -7.65 2.52
N LYS A 38 -4.80 -8.94 2.77
CA LYS A 38 -5.86 -9.69 2.09
C LYS A 38 -7.21 -9.48 2.81
N GLY A 39 -8.29 -9.38 2.05
CA GLY A 39 -9.65 -9.31 2.62
C GLY A 39 -10.71 -8.93 1.59
N GLY A 40 -11.99 -9.20 1.88
CA GLY A 40 -13.10 -8.87 0.99
C GLY A 40 -13.33 -7.35 0.82
N PRO A 41 -14.18 -6.92 -0.11
CA PRO A 41 -14.64 -5.54 -0.19
C PRO A 41 -15.28 -5.10 1.14
N GLY A 42 -15.05 -3.85 1.56
CA GLY A 42 -15.70 -3.28 2.74
C GLY A 42 -15.19 -3.75 4.11
N VAL A 43 -14.21 -4.66 4.20
CA VAL A 43 -13.67 -5.16 5.49
C VAL A 43 -12.71 -4.17 6.19
N GLY A 44 -12.56 -2.96 5.67
CA GLY A 44 -11.76 -1.90 6.30
C GLY A 44 -10.26 -1.89 5.98
N LYS A 45 -9.82 -2.55 4.88
CA LYS A 45 -8.40 -2.59 4.47
C LYS A 45 -7.79 -1.20 4.29
N SER A 46 -8.46 -0.33 3.52
CA SER A 46 -8.03 1.06 3.32
C SER A 46 -7.95 1.83 4.65
N THR A 47 -8.97 1.67 5.51
CA THR A 47 -8.99 2.29 6.83
C THR A 47 -7.83 1.83 7.71
N PHE A 48 -7.51 0.54 7.68
CA PHE A 48 -6.37 -0.04 8.40
C PHE A 48 -5.04 0.56 7.92
N MET A 49 -4.80 0.57 6.61
CA MET A 49 -3.59 1.16 6.03
C MET A 49 -3.48 2.66 6.32
N ARG A 50 -4.58 3.40 6.20
CA ARG A 50 -4.65 4.84 6.51
C ARG A 50 -4.24 5.12 7.95
N LYS A 51 -4.79 4.38 8.92
CA LYS A 51 -4.45 4.53 10.35
C LYS A 51 -2.96 4.29 10.61
N ILE A 52 -2.37 3.28 9.96
CA ILE A 52 -0.93 3.00 10.07
C ILE A 52 -0.12 4.16 9.51
N GLY A 53 -0.47 4.64 8.31
CA GLY A 53 0.20 5.76 7.67
C GLY A 53 0.13 7.07 8.47
N GLU A 54 -1.05 7.41 8.99
CA GLU A 54 -1.24 8.57 9.86
C GLU A 54 -0.42 8.47 11.15
N THR A 55 -0.34 7.27 11.73
CA THR A 55 0.50 7.00 12.91
C THR A 55 1.98 7.21 12.60
N MET A 56 2.44 6.79 11.42
CA MET A 56 3.84 6.95 11.00
C MET A 56 4.19 8.42 10.70
N LEU A 57 3.27 9.16 10.07
CA LEU A 57 3.41 10.61 9.88
C LEU A 57 3.54 11.35 11.22
N ALA A 58 2.70 10.99 12.20
CA ALA A 58 2.75 11.57 13.55
C ALA A 58 4.06 11.25 14.29
N ARG A 59 4.72 10.14 13.93
CA ARG A 59 6.05 9.75 14.44
C ARG A 59 7.21 10.43 13.69
N GLY A 60 6.92 11.25 12.68
CA GLY A 60 7.94 11.99 11.93
C GLY A 60 8.45 11.27 10.68
N PHE A 61 7.87 10.14 10.28
CA PHE A 61 8.23 9.46 9.03
C PHE A 61 7.47 10.05 7.85
N ASP A 62 8.16 10.22 6.72
CA ASP A 62 7.50 10.50 5.46
C ASP A 62 6.68 9.28 5.02
N VAL A 63 5.50 9.54 4.45
CA VAL A 63 4.55 8.50 4.07
C VAL A 63 3.93 8.82 2.72
N GLU A 64 3.70 7.77 1.94
CA GLU A 64 3.05 7.85 0.64
C GLU A 64 1.73 7.08 0.66
N PHE A 65 0.66 7.73 0.26
CA PHE A 65 -0.67 7.15 0.11
C PHE A 65 -0.94 6.88 -1.36
N HIS A 66 -1.07 5.62 -1.72
CA HIS A 66 -1.43 5.18 -3.07
C HIS A 66 -2.95 5.04 -3.15
N CYS A 67 -3.57 6.00 -3.82
CA CYS A 67 -5.02 6.10 -3.94
C CYS A 67 -5.58 5.04 -4.89
N CYS A 68 -6.75 4.51 -4.55
CA CYS A 68 -7.45 3.57 -5.41
C CYS A 68 -8.00 4.26 -6.64
N SER A 69 -7.83 3.65 -7.80
CA SER A 69 -8.34 4.15 -9.08
C SER A 69 -9.87 4.08 -9.21
N SER A 70 -10.51 3.19 -8.44
CA SER A 70 -11.96 2.96 -8.47
C SER A 70 -12.71 3.67 -7.34
N ASP A 71 -12.03 4.08 -6.27
CA ASP A 71 -12.60 4.81 -5.14
C ASP A 71 -11.63 5.85 -4.60
N ASN A 72 -11.98 7.12 -4.78
CA ASN A 72 -11.14 8.27 -4.41
C ASN A 72 -10.88 8.36 -2.89
N ASN A 73 -11.70 7.71 -2.07
CA ASN A 73 -11.53 7.66 -0.61
C ASN A 73 -10.83 6.38 -0.13
N SER A 74 -10.55 5.44 -1.04
CA SER A 74 -9.84 4.20 -0.72
C SER A 74 -8.33 4.32 -0.99
N LEU A 75 -7.57 3.42 -0.38
CA LEU A 75 -6.13 3.30 -0.54
C LEU A 75 -5.84 1.87 -0.95
N ASP A 76 -4.98 1.71 -1.95
CA ASP A 76 -4.49 0.40 -2.39
C ASP A 76 -3.12 0.10 -1.79
N ALA A 77 -2.35 1.12 -1.41
CA ALA A 77 -1.09 0.92 -0.70
C ALA A 77 -0.70 2.12 0.17
N VAL A 78 0.17 1.86 1.14
CA VAL A 78 0.87 2.85 1.95
C VAL A 78 2.35 2.49 1.98
N VAL A 79 3.22 3.44 1.64
CA VAL A 79 4.67 3.25 1.65
C VAL A 79 5.31 4.20 2.66
N ILE A 80 6.32 3.70 3.37
CA ILE A 80 7.12 4.46 4.33
C ILE A 80 8.56 4.42 3.82
N PRO A 81 8.98 5.38 2.98
CA PRO A 81 10.25 5.31 2.26
C PRO A 81 11.46 5.23 3.19
N GLY A 82 11.42 5.98 4.31
CA GLY A 82 12.53 6.05 5.27
C GLY A 82 12.92 4.71 5.91
N ILE A 83 12.02 3.73 5.90
CA ILE A 83 12.28 2.37 6.41
C ILE A 83 12.07 1.28 5.35
N LYS A 84 11.81 1.67 4.10
CA LYS A 84 11.56 0.76 2.96
C LYS A 84 10.48 -0.29 3.27
N VAL A 85 9.38 0.13 3.88
CA VAL A 85 8.23 -0.74 4.19
C VAL A 85 7.01 -0.32 3.37
N ALA A 86 6.30 -1.30 2.81
CA ALA A 86 5.02 -1.11 2.14
C ALA A 86 3.91 -1.96 2.77
N LEU A 87 2.70 -1.41 2.80
CA LEU A 87 1.45 -2.13 3.00
C LEU A 87 0.68 -2.06 1.69
N ILE A 88 0.24 -3.19 1.16
CA ILE A 88 -0.41 -3.27 -0.16
C ILE A 88 -1.69 -4.11 -0.02
N ASP A 89 -2.76 -3.65 -0.65
CA ASP A 89 -4.00 -4.42 -0.79
C ASP A 89 -3.77 -5.64 -1.69
N GLY A 90 -4.02 -6.84 -1.15
CA GLY A 90 -3.87 -8.10 -1.87
C GLY A 90 -5.08 -8.51 -2.70
N THR A 91 -6.10 -7.65 -2.85
CA THR A 91 -7.26 -7.93 -3.71
C THR A 91 -6.80 -7.99 -5.17
N ALA A 92 -7.25 -9.00 -5.93
CA ALA A 92 -6.96 -9.04 -7.38
C ALA A 92 -7.45 -7.73 -8.03
N PRO A 93 -6.67 -7.08 -8.94
CA PRO A 93 -5.55 -7.59 -9.74
C PRO A 93 -4.15 -7.33 -9.16
N HIS A 94 -4.01 -6.89 -7.90
CA HIS A 94 -2.74 -6.52 -7.29
C HIS A 94 -1.82 -7.74 -6.98
N ARG A 95 -1.32 -8.41 -8.02
CA ARG A 95 -0.29 -9.46 -7.89
C ARG A 95 1.08 -8.79 -7.81
N VAL A 96 1.56 -8.58 -6.60
CA VAL A 96 2.97 -8.25 -6.36
C VAL A 96 3.79 -9.52 -6.66
N VAL A 97 4.58 -9.51 -7.75
CA VAL A 97 5.22 -10.70 -8.35
C VAL A 97 6.40 -11.26 -7.55
N SER A 98 6.79 -10.67 -6.41
CA SER A 98 8.03 -11.06 -5.73
C SER A 98 7.96 -11.00 -4.20
N ILE A 99 6.92 -11.60 -3.61
CA ILE A 99 6.88 -11.80 -2.15
C ILE A 99 6.96 -13.30 -1.88
N GLN A 100 8.06 -13.75 -1.27
CA GLN A 100 8.10 -15.06 -0.60
C GLN A 100 7.03 -15.04 0.49
N GLU A 101 5.95 -15.80 0.28
CA GLU A 101 4.90 -16.00 1.27
C GLU A 101 5.52 -16.51 2.58
N THR A 102 5.65 -15.63 3.57
CA THR A 102 5.79 -16.06 4.96
C THR A 102 4.39 -16.48 5.39
N THR A 103 4.06 -17.73 5.07
CA THR A 103 2.93 -18.38 5.70
C THR A 103 3.27 -18.54 7.18
N ASP A 104 2.66 -17.73 8.04
CA ASP A 104 2.50 -18.08 9.45
C ASP A 104 1.59 -19.32 9.48
N LYS A 105 2.20 -20.49 9.29
CA LYS A 105 1.55 -21.76 9.50
C LYS A 105 1.38 -21.89 11.01
N PRO A 106 0.14 -21.97 11.54
CA PRO A 106 -0.04 -22.17 12.97
C PRO A 106 0.66 -23.48 13.33
N SER A 107 1.62 -23.39 14.25
CA SER A 107 2.27 -24.55 14.86
C SER A 107 1.17 -25.40 15.51
N LYS A 108 0.89 -26.55 14.90
CA LYS A 108 0.30 -27.67 15.62
C LYS A 108 1.34 -28.29 16.52
#